data_AF-A0A7J6TXV9-F1
#
_entry.id   AF-A0A7J6TXV9-F1
#
_cell.length_a   1.000
_cell.length_b   1.000
_cell.length_c   1.000
_cell.angle_alpha   90.00
_cell.angle_beta   90.00
_cell.angle_gamma   90.00
#
_symmetry.space_group_name_H-M   'P 1'
#
loop_
_entity.id
_entity.type
_entity.pdbx_description
1 polymer ?
#
loop_
_entity_poly.entity_id
_entity_poly.type
_entity_poly.pdbx_seq_one_letter_code
_entity_poly.pdbx_strand_id
1 'polypeptide(L)'
;MGTQVSTFHRMTASAALNDLKPSQLPENKPIADFANAMAEAVSAYNEKFGRHSRTICMVVDAPEDNECDQRFIESVLLANHGINVERRTMTELADHVSVDSRTHIVLIPSLIDPERMVEIALFYFRTGYGPNQYLNDSHWALRESLERSKAVMCPSVPQQLTGTKKVQQLWYSDPSVMTRFGLTEQEAERMREHFAVQVDPSVAKETVAAAL
;
A
#
# COMPACT_ATOMS: atom_id res chain seq x y z
N MET A 1 -1.09 -13.79 0.64
CA MET A 1 -1.10 -15.11 1.31
C MET A 1 -2.46 -15.52 1.86
N GLY A 2 -3.28 -14.61 2.40
CA GLY A 2 -4.60 -14.94 2.98
C GLY A 2 -5.50 -15.80 2.08
N THR A 3 -5.58 -15.49 0.78
CA THR A 3 -6.30 -16.31 -0.21
C THR A 3 -5.86 -17.78 -0.21
N GLN A 4 -4.55 -18.05 -0.15
CA GLN A 4 -4.01 -19.41 -0.17
C GLN A 4 -4.36 -20.18 1.11
N VAL A 5 -4.31 -19.50 2.26
CA VAL A 5 -4.74 -20.07 3.55
C VAL A 5 -6.23 -20.42 3.51
N SER A 6 -7.07 -19.55 2.94
CA SER A 6 -8.50 -19.84 2.76
C SER A 6 -8.75 -21.03 1.84
N THR A 7 -7.99 -21.17 0.75
CA THR A 7 -8.06 -22.35 -0.12
C THR A 7 -7.68 -23.61 0.64
N PHE A 8 -6.58 -23.58 1.40
CA PHE A 8 -6.14 -24.69 2.22
C PHE A 8 -7.21 -25.10 3.25
N HIS A 9 -7.79 -24.15 3.97
CA HIS A 9 -8.88 -24.43 4.91
C HIS A 9 -10.11 -25.06 4.24
N ARG A 10 -10.47 -24.62 3.03
CA ARG A 10 -11.58 -25.22 2.26
C ARG A 10 -11.26 -26.65 1.84
N MET A 11 -10.03 -26.92 1.40
CA MET A 11 -9.58 -28.28 1.07
C MET A 11 -9.64 -29.19 2.29
N THR A 12 -9.12 -28.73 3.43
CA THR A 12 -9.17 -29.47 4.70
C THR A 12 -10.59 -29.73 5.17
N ALA A 13 -11.47 -28.71 5.10
CA ALA A 13 -12.88 -28.88 5.43
C ALA A 13 -13.54 -29.95 4.54
N SER A 14 -13.28 -29.89 3.22
CA SER A 14 -13.85 -30.86 2.28
C SER A 14 -13.31 -32.28 2.46
N ALA A 15 -12.06 -32.44 2.89
CA ALA A 15 -11.38 -33.74 2.93
C ALA A 15 -11.47 -34.44 4.29
N ALA A 16 -11.55 -33.67 5.39
CA ALA A 16 -11.35 -34.21 6.73
C ALA A 16 -12.47 -33.86 7.73
N LEU A 17 -13.39 -32.94 7.42
CA LEU A 17 -14.42 -32.49 8.35
C LEU A 17 -15.82 -32.79 7.81
N ASN A 18 -16.57 -33.65 8.50
CA ASN A 18 -17.93 -34.01 8.10
C ASN A 18 -18.96 -32.91 8.40
N ASP A 19 -18.74 -32.12 9.46
CA ASP A 19 -19.68 -31.11 9.94
C ASP A 19 -19.41 -29.69 9.41
N LEU A 20 -18.37 -29.52 8.60
CA LEU A 20 -17.99 -28.21 8.04
C LEU A 20 -17.91 -28.26 6.53
N LYS A 21 -18.86 -27.59 5.87
CA LYS A 21 -18.85 -27.43 4.41
C LYS A 21 -17.94 -26.27 4.01
N PRO A 22 -17.16 -26.40 2.92
CA PRO A 22 -16.33 -25.32 2.41
C PRO A 22 -17.09 -24.01 2.20
N SER A 23 -18.37 -24.06 1.80
CA SER A 23 -19.22 -22.88 1.60
C SER A 23 -19.49 -22.06 2.86
N GLN A 24 -19.27 -22.62 4.05
CA GLN A 24 -19.42 -21.91 5.33
C GLN A 24 -18.20 -21.03 5.65
N LEU A 25 -17.09 -21.20 4.92
CA LEU A 25 -15.91 -20.35 5.07
C LEU A 25 -16.05 -19.08 4.23
N PRO A 26 -15.68 -17.90 4.76
CA PRO A 26 -15.80 -16.63 4.05
C PRO A 26 -14.87 -16.59 2.85
N GLU A 27 -15.35 -15.96 1.76
CA GLU A 27 -14.54 -15.71 0.58
C GLU A 27 -13.36 -14.79 0.90
N ASN A 28 -12.21 -15.04 0.26
CA ASN A 28 -10.98 -14.31 0.55
C ASN A 28 -10.19 -14.08 -0.75
N LYS A 29 -10.45 -12.94 -1.41
CA LYS A 29 -9.87 -12.58 -2.72
C LYS A 29 -8.89 -11.39 -2.72
N PRO A 30 -8.19 -11.02 -1.63
CA PRO A 30 -7.40 -9.79 -1.56
C PRO A 30 -6.32 -9.69 -2.64
N ILE A 31 -5.72 -10.80 -3.08
CA ILE A 31 -4.71 -10.76 -4.15
C ILE A 31 -5.33 -10.24 -5.46
N ALA A 32 -6.51 -10.74 -5.82
CA ALA A 32 -7.23 -10.27 -7.00
C ALA A 32 -7.74 -8.84 -6.81
N ASP A 33 -8.28 -8.52 -5.63
CA ASP A 33 -8.82 -7.20 -5.33
C ASP A 33 -7.71 -6.12 -5.34
N PHE A 34 -6.52 -6.42 -4.80
CA PHE A 34 -5.36 -5.53 -4.88
C PHE A 34 -4.90 -5.33 -6.32
N ALA A 35 -4.80 -6.40 -7.11
CA ALA A 35 -4.40 -6.29 -8.51
C ALA A 35 -5.42 -5.46 -9.32
N ASN A 36 -6.71 -5.67 -9.10
CA ASN A 36 -7.78 -4.87 -9.71
C ASN A 36 -7.66 -3.39 -9.33
N ALA A 37 -7.49 -3.08 -8.04
CA ALA A 37 -7.35 -1.69 -7.58
C ALA A 37 -6.09 -1.00 -8.14
N MET A 38 -4.97 -1.72 -8.24
CA MET A 38 -3.76 -1.21 -8.89
C MET A 38 -3.98 -0.98 -10.39
N ALA A 39 -4.68 -1.88 -11.08
CA ALA A 39 -5.01 -1.72 -12.49
C ALA A 39 -5.93 -0.50 -12.74
N GLU A 40 -6.92 -0.29 -11.87
CA GLU A 40 -7.77 0.91 -11.89
C GLU A 40 -6.95 2.18 -11.67
N ALA A 41 -6.01 2.18 -10.72
CA ALA A 41 -5.13 3.32 -10.47
C ALA A 41 -4.24 3.64 -11.69
N VAL A 42 -3.70 2.61 -12.35
CA VAL A 42 -2.94 2.77 -13.61
C VAL A 42 -3.83 3.32 -14.73
N SER A 43 -5.07 2.85 -14.85
CA SER A 43 -6.04 3.37 -15.82
C SER A 43 -6.35 4.85 -15.56
N ALA A 44 -6.61 5.22 -14.30
CA ALA A 44 -6.89 6.59 -13.90
C ALA A 44 -5.69 7.52 -14.13
N TYR A 45 -4.47 7.05 -13.87
CA TYR A 45 -3.23 7.75 -14.22
C TYR A 45 -3.15 8.03 -15.72
N ASN A 46 -3.36 6.98 -16.53
CA ASN A 46 -3.30 7.06 -17.99
C ASN A 46 -4.33 8.03 -18.57
N GLU A 47 -5.58 7.95 -18.11
CA GLU A 47 -6.66 8.85 -18.53
C GLU A 47 -6.35 10.31 -18.12
N LYS A 48 -5.99 10.55 -16.86
CA LYS A 48 -5.75 11.88 -16.31
C LYS A 48 -4.60 12.61 -17.01
N PHE A 49 -3.57 11.89 -17.42
CA PHE A 49 -2.35 12.47 -17.96
C PHE A 49 -2.11 12.19 -19.45
N GLY A 50 -3.06 11.55 -20.14
CA GLY A 50 -2.94 11.19 -21.56
C GLY A 50 -1.76 10.25 -21.82
N ARG A 51 -1.59 9.24 -20.96
CA ARG A 51 -0.50 8.26 -20.99
C ARG A 51 -1.02 6.87 -21.34
N HIS A 52 -0.09 5.96 -21.63
CA HIS A 52 -0.40 4.55 -21.92
C HIS A 52 0.61 3.63 -21.23
N SER A 53 1.00 3.96 -20.00
CA SER A 53 1.88 3.11 -19.20
C SER A 53 1.17 1.80 -18.84
N ARG A 54 1.93 0.71 -18.88
CA ARG A 54 1.53 -0.64 -18.46
C ARG A 54 2.54 -1.23 -17.47
N THR A 55 3.19 -0.37 -16.71
CA THR A 55 4.24 -0.78 -15.78
C THR A 55 4.05 -0.08 -14.44
N ILE A 56 4.13 -0.86 -13.37
CA ILE A 56 4.24 -0.37 -12.01
C ILE A 56 5.61 -0.74 -11.45
N CYS A 57 6.07 -0.01 -10.44
CA CYS A 57 7.28 -0.35 -9.69
C CYS A 57 6.87 -0.83 -8.30
N MET A 58 7.27 -2.03 -7.91
CA MET A 58 7.19 -2.48 -6.53
C MET A 58 8.50 -2.14 -5.83
N VAL A 59 8.44 -1.26 -4.84
CA VAL A 59 9.61 -0.84 -4.06
C VAL A 59 9.79 -1.80 -2.90
N VAL A 60 10.90 -2.53 -2.86
CA VAL A 60 11.13 -3.67 -1.94
C VAL A 60 12.46 -3.54 -1.20
N ASP A 61 12.61 -4.24 -0.08
CA ASP A 61 13.91 -4.46 0.54
C ASP A 61 14.65 -5.62 -0.13
N ALA A 62 15.96 -5.70 0.08
CA ALA A 62 16.78 -6.84 -0.33
C ALA A 62 17.75 -7.19 0.82
N PRO A 63 17.62 -8.38 1.44
CA PRO A 63 16.64 -9.44 1.17
C PRO A 63 15.20 -9.09 1.58
N GLU A 64 14.21 -9.80 1.01
CA GLU A 64 12.77 -9.65 1.30
C GLU A 64 12.19 -11.00 1.76
N ASP A 65 11.68 -11.05 2.99
CA ASP A 65 11.16 -12.28 3.58
C ASP A 65 9.75 -12.64 3.10
N ASN A 66 8.96 -11.65 2.66
CA ASN A 66 7.57 -11.83 2.24
C ASN A 66 7.40 -11.72 0.72
N GLU A 67 8.42 -12.14 -0.04
CA GLU A 67 8.42 -12.09 -1.50
C GLU A 67 7.28 -12.92 -2.11
N CYS A 68 6.99 -14.11 -1.54
CA CYS A 68 5.92 -14.98 -2.04
C CYS A 68 4.57 -14.27 -2.13
N ASP A 69 4.20 -13.47 -1.12
CA ASP A 69 2.97 -12.68 -1.12
C ASP A 69 2.92 -11.69 -2.30
N GLN A 70 4.05 -11.04 -2.55
CA GLN A 70 4.22 -10.02 -3.58
C GLN A 70 4.15 -10.63 -4.99
N ARG A 71 4.82 -11.78 -5.20
CA ARG A 71 4.83 -12.49 -6.50
C ARG A 71 3.44 -12.92 -6.95
N PHE A 72 2.54 -13.27 -6.01
CA PHE A 72 1.17 -13.57 -6.39
C PHE A 72 0.46 -12.35 -7.01
N ILE A 73 0.66 -11.16 -6.44
CA ILE A 73 0.08 -9.91 -6.98
C ILE A 73 0.65 -9.63 -8.38
N GLU A 74 1.96 -9.78 -8.56
CA GLU A 74 2.62 -9.61 -9.87
C GLU A 74 2.04 -10.54 -10.94
N SER A 75 1.83 -11.81 -10.59
CA SER A 75 1.27 -12.80 -11.51
C SER A 75 -0.14 -12.42 -11.98
N VAL A 76 -0.97 -11.90 -11.07
CA VAL A 76 -2.34 -11.51 -11.38
C VAL A 76 -2.36 -10.22 -12.19
N LEU A 77 -1.52 -9.24 -11.86
CA LEU A 77 -1.36 -8.01 -12.65
C LEU A 77 -0.98 -8.31 -14.11
N LEU A 78 -0.02 -9.20 -14.31
CA LEU A 78 0.41 -9.59 -15.65
C LEU A 78 -0.68 -10.39 -16.37
N ALA A 79 -1.19 -11.45 -15.76
CA ALA A 79 -2.11 -12.39 -16.41
C ALA A 79 -3.48 -11.76 -16.72
N ASN A 80 -4.01 -10.96 -15.80
CA ASN A 80 -5.38 -10.44 -15.92
C ASN A 80 -5.45 -9.02 -16.50
N HIS A 81 -4.39 -8.21 -16.31
CA HIS A 81 -4.40 -6.79 -16.70
C HIS A 81 -3.30 -6.43 -17.71
N GLY A 82 -2.36 -7.33 -17.99
CA GLY A 82 -1.23 -7.04 -18.88
C GLY A 82 -0.31 -5.94 -18.33
N ILE A 83 -0.27 -5.78 -17.01
CA ILE A 83 0.56 -4.79 -16.31
C ILE A 83 1.83 -5.48 -15.81
N ASN A 84 2.98 -4.95 -16.21
CA ASN A 84 4.28 -5.42 -15.76
C ASN A 84 4.65 -4.82 -14.41
N VAL A 85 5.44 -5.57 -13.64
CA VAL A 85 5.97 -5.11 -12.35
C VAL A 85 7.49 -5.11 -12.40
N GLU A 86 8.08 -3.93 -12.25
CA GLU A 86 9.51 -3.74 -12.04
C GLU A 86 9.76 -3.76 -10.52
N ARG A 87 10.57 -4.69 -10.02
CA ARG A 87 10.92 -4.77 -8.59
C ARG A 87 12.24 -4.03 -8.37
N ARG A 88 12.24 -3.02 -7.50
CA ARG A 88 13.43 -2.21 -7.25
C ARG A 88 13.60 -1.91 -5.76
N THR A 89 14.84 -1.87 -5.32
CA THR A 89 15.20 -1.29 -4.02
C THR A 89 15.27 0.23 -4.13
N MET A 90 15.19 0.94 -2.99
CA MET A 90 15.40 2.39 -2.97
C MET A 90 16.80 2.78 -3.44
N THR A 91 17.81 1.95 -3.22
CA THR A 91 19.18 2.18 -3.71
C THR A 91 19.23 2.16 -5.24
N GLU A 92 18.69 1.13 -5.88
CA GLU A 92 18.66 1.04 -7.35
C GLU A 92 17.84 2.18 -7.98
N LEU A 93 16.73 2.57 -7.34
CA LEU A 93 15.93 3.69 -7.80
C LEU A 93 16.66 5.02 -7.65
N ALA A 94 17.35 5.25 -6.54
CA ALA A 94 18.08 6.50 -6.31
C ALA A 94 19.15 6.76 -7.38
N ASP A 95 19.76 5.69 -7.91
CA ASP A 95 20.81 5.79 -8.93
C ASP A 95 20.27 5.91 -10.36
N HIS A 96 19.05 5.40 -10.63
CA HIS A 96 18.58 5.19 -12.00
C HIS A 96 17.23 5.83 -12.34
N VAL A 97 16.50 6.36 -11.36
CA VAL A 97 15.22 7.01 -11.62
C VAL A 97 15.44 8.33 -12.36
N SER A 98 14.62 8.57 -13.38
CA SER A 98 14.54 9.86 -14.07
C SER A 98 13.12 10.40 -13.94
N VAL A 99 12.99 11.59 -13.34
CA VAL A 99 11.72 12.32 -13.29
C VAL A 99 11.83 13.50 -14.24
N ASP A 100 11.02 13.50 -15.30
CA ASP A 100 11.05 14.56 -16.29
C ASP A 100 10.62 15.90 -15.67
N SER A 101 11.44 16.94 -15.82
CA SER A 101 11.27 18.21 -15.12
C SER A 101 10.05 19.01 -15.57
N ARG A 102 9.52 18.75 -16.77
CA ARG A 102 8.37 19.47 -17.33
C ARG A 102 7.07 18.72 -17.12
N THR A 103 7.10 17.42 -17.35
CA THR A 103 5.92 16.55 -17.36
C THR A 103 5.71 15.84 -16.03
N HIS A 104 6.73 15.77 -15.17
CA HIS A 104 6.75 15.02 -13.91
C HIS A 104 6.47 13.52 -14.07
N ILE A 105 6.75 12.99 -15.26
CA ILE A 105 6.64 11.56 -15.58
C ILE A 105 7.90 10.85 -15.09
N VAL A 106 7.74 9.66 -14.52
CA VAL A 106 8.83 8.86 -13.98
C VAL A 106 9.21 7.76 -14.98
N LEU A 107 10.50 7.69 -15.30
CA LEU A 107 11.11 6.66 -16.13
C LEU A 107 12.18 5.93 -15.33
N ILE A 108 12.25 4.60 -15.46
CA ILE A 108 13.36 3.78 -14.93
C ILE A 108 13.87 2.83 -16.02
N PRO A 109 15.13 2.37 -15.98
CA PRO A 109 15.60 1.29 -16.85
C PRO A 109 14.78 0.02 -16.62
N SER A 110 14.44 -0.72 -17.68
CA SER A 110 13.77 -2.01 -17.53
C SER A 110 14.73 -3.07 -16.97
N LEU A 111 14.22 -3.98 -16.14
CA LEU A 111 14.98 -5.16 -15.70
C LEU A 111 15.31 -6.11 -16.86
N ILE A 112 14.48 -6.16 -17.90
CA ILE A 112 14.65 -7.10 -19.03
C ILE A 112 15.60 -6.52 -20.09
N ASP A 113 15.54 -5.21 -20.31
CA ASP A 113 16.34 -4.48 -21.28
C ASP A 113 16.82 -3.16 -20.66
N PRO A 114 18.01 -3.13 -20.03
CA PRO A 114 18.51 -1.95 -19.33
C PRO A 114 18.69 -0.70 -20.20
N GLU A 115 18.83 -0.85 -21.52
CA GLU A 115 18.92 0.27 -22.46
C GLU A 115 17.54 0.93 -22.71
N ARG A 116 16.46 0.24 -22.34
CA ARG A 116 15.09 0.72 -22.50
C ARG A 116 14.58 1.34 -21.20
N MET A 117 14.25 2.62 -21.27
CA MET A 117 13.50 3.30 -20.22
C MET A 117 12.01 2.94 -20.28
N VAL A 118 11.41 2.63 -19.14
CA VAL A 118 9.98 2.32 -18.98
C VAL A 118 9.31 3.34 -18.06
N GLU A 119 8.11 3.76 -18.45
CA GLU A 119 7.29 4.70 -17.69
C GLU A 119 6.53 4.00 -16.56
N ILE A 120 6.67 4.52 -15.35
CA ILE A 120 6.04 3.97 -14.15
C ILE A 120 4.79 4.77 -13.81
N ALA A 121 3.63 4.11 -13.89
CA ALA A 121 2.35 4.71 -13.53
C ALA A 121 2.08 4.69 -12.02
N LEU A 122 2.61 3.70 -11.30
CA LEU A 122 2.36 3.49 -9.88
C LEU A 122 3.61 2.94 -9.18
N PHE A 123 3.91 3.48 -8.00
CA PHE A 123 4.89 2.95 -7.05
C PHE A 123 4.17 2.29 -5.88
N TYR A 124 4.35 0.98 -5.73
CA TYR A 124 3.81 0.19 -4.62
C TYR A 124 4.91 -0.10 -3.62
N PHE A 125 4.87 0.57 -2.47
CA PHE A 125 5.87 0.45 -1.43
C PHE A 125 5.60 -0.77 -0.54
N ARG A 126 6.55 -1.72 -0.57
CA ARG A 126 6.69 -2.82 0.39
C ARG A 126 7.84 -2.59 1.37
N THR A 127 8.46 -1.41 1.32
CA THR A 127 9.49 -0.89 2.23
C THR A 127 9.17 0.58 2.59
N GLY A 128 10.05 1.24 3.34
CA GLY A 128 9.96 2.66 3.67
C GLY A 128 8.94 3.00 4.75
N TYR A 129 8.49 2.01 5.53
CA TYR A 129 7.61 2.18 6.69
C TYR A 129 8.38 2.35 8.01
N GLY A 130 9.67 2.01 8.03
CA GLY A 130 10.59 2.21 9.16
C GLY A 130 11.78 3.09 8.80
N PRO A 131 12.35 3.86 9.74
CA PRO A 131 13.50 4.71 9.47
C PRO A 131 14.76 3.91 9.09
N ASN A 132 14.90 2.68 9.59
CA ASN A 132 16.00 1.78 9.27
C ASN A 132 16.02 1.30 7.81
N GLN A 133 14.93 1.54 7.05
CA GLN A 133 14.87 1.23 5.61
C GLN A 133 15.43 2.37 4.75
N TYR A 134 15.53 3.59 5.29
CA TYR A 134 16.16 4.72 4.62
C TYR A 134 17.65 4.75 5.00
N LEU A 135 18.50 4.17 4.17
CA LEU A 135 19.90 3.92 4.49
C LEU A 135 20.77 5.19 4.44
N ASN A 136 20.35 6.19 3.67
CA ASN A 136 21.07 7.45 3.50
C ASN A 136 20.14 8.54 2.92
N ASP A 137 20.66 9.77 2.76
CA ASP A 137 19.90 10.92 2.28
C ASP A 137 19.38 10.77 0.84
N SER A 138 20.00 9.93 0.00
CA SER A 138 19.52 9.70 -1.36
C SER A 138 18.18 8.97 -1.39
N HIS A 139 17.91 8.12 -0.39
CA HIS A 139 16.60 7.47 -0.23
C HIS A 139 15.50 8.48 0.13
N TRP A 140 15.82 9.47 0.97
CA TRP A 140 14.90 10.55 1.31
C TRP A 140 14.63 11.45 0.10
N ALA A 141 15.69 11.84 -0.62
CA ALA A 141 15.58 12.64 -1.85
C ALA A 141 14.79 11.89 -2.94
N LEU A 142 15.01 10.58 -3.09
CA LEU A 142 14.21 9.72 -3.95
C LEU A 142 12.73 9.75 -3.55
N ARG A 143 12.42 9.51 -2.28
CA ARG A 143 11.03 9.49 -1.80
C ARG A 143 10.33 10.83 -2.06
N GLU A 144 11.02 11.94 -1.80
CA GLU A 144 10.52 13.29 -2.12
C GLU A 144 10.26 13.46 -3.63
N SER A 145 11.23 13.07 -4.47
CA SER A 145 11.14 13.19 -5.93
C SER A 145 9.96 12.39 -6.49
N LEU A 146 9.77 11.16 -6.00
CA LEU A 146 8.64 10.30 -6.37
C LEU A 146 7.31 10.92 -5.94
N GLU A 147 7.17 11.39 -4.70
CA GLU A 147 5.93 12.04 -4.22
C GLU A 147 5.58 13.32 -4.98
N ARG A 148 6.58 14.03 -5.52
CA ARG A 148 6.38 15.21 -6.37
C ARG A 148 6.06 14.87 -7.83
N SER A 149 6.20 13.60 -8.22
CA SER A 149 5.90 13.12 -9.57
C SER A 149 4.40 12.96 -9.81
N LYS A 150 4.02 12.58 -11.03
CA LYS A 150 2.64 12.21 -11.36
C LYS A 150 2.28 10.77 -11.05
N ALA A 151 3.28 9.91 -10.82
CA ALA A 151 3.04 8.50 -10.57
C ALA A 151 2.19 8.33 -9.30
N VAL A 152 1.29 7.35 -9.31
CA VAL A 152 0.46 7.04 -8.15
C VAL A 152 1.34 6.43 -7.05
N MET A 153 1.30 6.98 -5.85
CA MET A 153 2.01 6.43 -4.70
C MET A 153 1.07 5.54 -3.89
N CYS A 154 1.52 4.32 -3.57
CA CYS A 154 0.78 3.36 -2.76
C CYS A 154 1.68 2.83 -1.63
N PRO A 155 1.58 3.40 -0.41
CA PRO A 155 0.86 4.63 -0.06
C PRO A 155 1.62 5.90 -0.45
N SER A 156 0.90 7.01 -0.61
CA SER A 156 1.48 8.37 -0.57
C SER A 156 1.91 8.75 0.86
N VAL A 157 2.74 9.79 1.01
CA VAL A 157 3.17 10.30 2.33
C VAL A 157 1.99 10.64 3.24
N PRO A 158 0.95 11.38 2.80
CA PRO A 158 -0.23 11.61 3.62
C PRO A 158 -0.91 10.31 4.06
N GLN A 159 -1.09 9.34 3.15
CA GLN A 159 -1.68 8.04 3.48
C GLN A 159 -0.84 7.28 4.50
N GLN A 160 0.49 7.28 4.35
CA GLN A 160 1.40 6.67 5.32
C GLN A 160 1.28 7.33 6.71
N LEU A 161 1.20 8.66 6.78
CA LEU A 161 1.03 9.40 8.03
C LEU A 161 -0.32 9.13 8.71
N THR A 162 -1.40 8.92 7.93
CA THR A 162 -2.71 8.56 8.51
C THR A 162 -2.69 7.23 9.25
N GLY A 163 -1.77 6.32 8.90
CA GLY A 163 -1.61 5.04 9.60
C GLY A 163 -0.84 5.11 10.92
N THR A 164 -0.38 6.29 11.33
CA THR A 164 0.40 6.44 12.56
C THR A 164 -0.46 6.27 13.81
N LYS A 165 0.14 5.79 14.90
CA LYS A 165 -0.54 5.64 16.19
C LYS A 165 -1.05 6.96 16.76
N LYS A 166 -0.38 8.08 16.46
CA LYS A 166 -0.86 9.40 16.87
C LYS A 166 -2.16 9.77 16.16
N VAL A 167 -2.27 9.54 14.85
CA VAL A 167 -3.53 9.78 14.12
C VAL A 167 -4.63 8.84 14.60
N GLN A 168 -4.33 7.56 14.83
CA GLN A 168 -5.27 6.61 15.43
C GLN A 168 -5.81 7.09 16.80
N GLN A 169 -4.95 7.66 17.66
CA GLN A 169 -5.35 8.23 18.94
C GLN A 169 -6.25 9.45 18.77
N LEU A 170 -5.94 10.34 17.82
CA LEU A 170 -6.77 11.52 17.53
C LEU A 170 -8.16 11.14 17.02
N TRP A 171 -8.26 10.13 16.16
CA TRP A 171 -9.53 9.56 15.70
C TRP A 171 -10.41 9.09 16.87
N TYR A 172 -9.82 8.45 17.88
CA TYR A 172 -10.55 8.04 19.06
C TYR A 172 -11.00 9.24 19.93
N SER A 173 -10.05 10.12 20.26
CA SER A 173 -10.25 11.13 21.31
C SER A 173 -11.15 12.30 20.90
N ASP A 174 -11.26 12.60 19.61
CA ASP A 174 -12.04 13.74 19.11
C ASP A 174 -12.81 13.37 17.83
N PRO A 175 -14.14 13.12 17.91
CA PRO A 175 -14.99 12.84 16.75
C PRO A 175 -14.93 13.92 15.67
N SER A 176 -14.67 15.18 16.04
CA SER A 176 -14.58 16.29 15.08
C SER A 176 -13.39 16.14 14.13
N VAL A 177 -12.37 15.37 14.51
CA VAL A 177 -11.25 15.04 13.62
C VAL A 177 -11.75 14.25 12.42
N MET A 178 -12.62 13.26 12.62
CA MET A 178 -13.18 12.46 11.53
C MET A 178 -14.15 13.28 10.67
N THR A 179 -14.96 14.15 11.28
CA THR A 179 -15.91 14.96 10.52
C THR A 179 -15.25 15.98 9.60
N ARG A 180 -14.07 16.49 9.99
CA ARG A 180 -13.21 17.32 9.13
C ARG A 180 -12.76 16.60 7.85
N PHE A 181 -12.75 15.27 7.83
CA PHE A 181 -12.42 14.46 6.65
C PHE A 181 -13.66 13.93 5.90
N GLY A 182 -14.83 14.49 6.18
CA GLY A 182 -16.06 14.24 5.41
C GLY A 182 -16.96 13.14 5.96
N LEU A 183 -16.66 12.60 7.15
CA LEU A 183 -17.59 11.70 7.83
C LEU A 183 -18.69 12.49 8.53
N THR A 184 -19.90 11.95 8.50
CA THR A 184 -20.98 12.41 9.37
C THR A 184 -20.68 12.09 10.84
N GLU A 185 -21.32 12.79 11.76
CA GLU A 185 -21.20 12.50 13.19
C GLU A 185 -21.58 11.05 13.51
N GLN A 186 -22.63 10.53 12.87
CA GLN A 186 -23.08 9.14 13.02
C GLN A 186 -22.03 8.13 12.53
N GLU A 187 -21.35 8.40 11.41
CA GLU A 187 -20.25 7.55 10.93
C GLU A 187 -19.05 7.60 11.86
N ALA A 188 -18.71 8.79 12.37
CA ALA A 188 -17.61 8.97 13.31
C ALA A 188 -17.87 8.22 14.64
N GLU A 189 -19.10 8.28 15.15
CA GLU A 189 -19.53 7.54 16.33
C GLU A 189 -19.46 6.02 16.11
N ARG A 190 -20.01 5.54 14.99
CA ARG A 190 -19.94 4.12 14.62
C ARG A 190 -18.51 3.61 14.49
N MET A 191 -17.61 4.41 13.91
CA MET A 191 -16.21 4.01 13.84
C MET A 191 -15.59 3.91 15.24
N ARG A 192 -15.87 4.88 16.12
CA ARG A 192 -15.36 4.90 17.50
C ARG A 192 -15.79 3.70 18.34
N GLU A 193 -16.94 3.07 18.07
CA GLU A 193 -17.37 1.84 18.74
C GLU A 193 -16.34 0.69 18.61
N HIS A 194 -15.47 0.74 17.61
CA HIS A 194 -14.42 -0.25 17.36
C HIS A 194 -13.04 0.15 17.90
N PHE A 195 -12.90 1.31 18.53
CA PHE A 195 -11.64 1.76 19.12
C PHE A 195 -11.56 1.31 20.58
N ALA A 196 -10.41 0.75 20.96
CA ALA A 196 -10.03 0.68 22.36
C ALA A 196 -9.69 2.09 22.87
N VAL A 197 -9.79 2.27 24.20
CA VAL A 197 -9.38 3.50 24.87
C VAL A 197 -7.94 3.85 24.50
N GLN A 198 -7.74 5.07 24.01
CA GLN A 198 -6.43 5.63 23.70
C GLN A 198 -6.27 6.99 24.37
N VAL A 199 -5.14 7.17 25.03
CA VAL A 199 -4.82 8.40 25.75
C VAL A 199 -3.46 8.90 25.30
N ASP A 200 -3.34 10.21 25.13
CA ASP A 200 -2.06 10.85 24.87
C ASP A 200 -1.23 10.88 26.18
N PRO A 201 -0.07 10.20 26.25
CA PRO A 201 0.72 10.15 27.48
C PRO A 201 1.34 11.49 27.87
N SER A 202 1.28 12.52 27.02
CA SER A 202 1.76 13.86 27.37
C SER A 202 0.76 14.66 28.22
N VAL A 203 -0.48 14.20 28.39
CA VAL A 203 -1.48 14.86 29.25
C VAL A 203 -1.25 14.52 30.73
N ALA A 204 -1.89 15.28 31.63
CA ALA A 204 -1.75 15.10 33.07
C ALA A 204 -2.04 13.64 33.49
N LYS A 205 -1.25 13.08 34.41
CA LYS A 205 -1.34 11.67 34.82
C LYS A 205 -2.71 11.31 35.40
N GLU A 206 -3.35 12.28 36.04
CA GLU A 206 -4.70 12.16 36.59
C GLU A 206 -5.73 11.96 35.48
N THR A 207 -5.56 12.65 34.35
CA THR A 207 -6.40 12.50 33.14
C THR A 207 -6.16 11.15 32.47
N VAL A 208 -4.93 10.65 32.48
CA VAL A 208 -4.62 9.31 31.98
C VAL A 208 -5.24 8.23 32.85
N ALA A 209 -5.11 8.35 34.18
CA ALA A 209 -5.65 7.38 35.13
C ALA A 209 -7.19 7.36 35.17
N ALA A 210 -7.85 8.48 34.87
CA ALA A 210 -9.31 8.54 34.80
C ALA A 210 -9.91 7.98 33.50
N ALA A 211 -9.11 7.87 32.44
CA ALA A 211 -9.54 7.38 31.14
C ALA A 211 -9.37 5.86 30.97
N LEU A 212 -8.45 5.26 31.73
CA LEU A 212 -8.16 3.80 31.77
C LEU A 212 -9.07 3.07 32.75
#